data_AF-A0A936A428-F1
#
_entry.id   AF-A0A936A428-F1
#
_cell.length_a   1.000
_cell.length_b   1.000
_cell.length_c   1.000
_cell.angle_alpha   90.00
_cell.angle_beta   90.00
_cell.angle_gamma   90.00
#
_symmetry.space_group_name_H-M   'P 1'
#
loop_
_entity.id
_entity.type
_entity.pdbx_description
1 polymer ?
#
loop_
_entity_poly.entity_id
_entity_poly.type
_entity_poly.pdbx_seq_one_letter_code
_entity_poly.pdbx_strand_id
1 'polypeptide(L)'
;MTKIDLNVILIPEIVREIKNSNFINIPAIAIYYQIFLTYIEPADETHFFNLRDLIKNHLHLFPPEEARDIMNSAINYTIQKQNQGQLKYSKENFELWKQGLENQSVLINGELSPWAFKNIITLALRLNEFNWTEDFINSFKTKINKEYRENAINYNLASLYFYKNEYNKAIPLLQQVQFDEVTYGLGAKSLLLACYYELDEYDALQSFYDSFKLFVNRNKSITEERKISYLQLIKLTKKLTENNDNKLKLTQLKKEILESQATSKSWLLEKVDELLN
;
A
#
# COMPACT_ATOMS: atom_id res chain seq x y z
N MET A 1 -3.15 -11.62 -12.97
CA MET A 1 -3.69 -12.92 -12.54
C MET A 1 -3.60 -13.87 -13.71
N THR A 2 -2.71 -14.85 -13.65
CA THR A 2 -2.77 -16.02 -14.53
C THR A 2 -4.13 -16.67 -14.31
N LYS A 3 -4.94 -16.88 -15.36
CA LYS A 3 -6.12 -17.75 -15.26
C LYS A 3 -5.58 -19.12 -14.85
N ILE A 4 -5.78 -19.50 -13.59
CA ILE A 4 -5.55 -20.87 -13.17
C ILE A 4 -6.60 -21.68 -13.92
N ASP A 5 -6.15 -22.51 -14.85
CA ASP A 5 -7.02 -23.45 -15.56
C ASP A 5 -7.42 -24.54 -14.56
N LEU A 6 -8.53 -24.29 -13.85
CA LEU A 6 -9.07 -25.15 -12.79
C LEU A 6 -9.80 -26.37 -13.36
N ASN A 7 -9.34 -26.94 -14.48
CA ASN A 7 -9.78 -28.25 -14.96
C ASN A 7 -9.15 -29.40 -14.14
N VAL A 8 -9.10 -29.24 -12.81
CA VAL A 8 -8.80 -30.33 -11.89
C VAL A 8 -10.12 -31.05 -11.64
N ILE A 9 -10.31 -32.16 -12.35
CA ILE A 9 -11.55 -32.96 -12.41
C ILE A 9 -12.14 -33.25 -11.01
N LEU A 10 -11.28 -33.40 -9.99
CA LEU A 10 -11.66 -33.80 -8.64
C LEU A 10 -12.12 -32.65 -7.71
N ILE A 11 -11.91 -31.37 -8.08
CA ILE A 11 -12.27 -30.25 -7.19
C ILE A 11 -13.75 -30.25 -6.78
N PRO A 12 -14.72 -30.44 -7.69
CA PRO A 12 -16.13 -30.48 -7.32
C PRO A 12 -16.50 -31.63 -6.37
N GLU A 13 -15.80 -32.76 -6.47
CA GLU A 13 -16.00 -33.94 -5.60
C GLU A 13 -15.41 -33.70 -4.22
N ILE A 14 -14.18 -33.15 -4.14
CA ILE A 14 -13.53 -32.79 -2.88
C ILE A 14 -14.37 -31.76 -2.11
N VAL A 15 -14.86 -30.71 -2.79
CA VAL A 15 -15.72 -29.69 -2.17
C VAL A 15 -17.01 -30.30 -1.64
N ARG A 16 -17.61 -31.25 -2.38
CA ARG A 16 -18.83 -31.94 -1.97
C ARG A 16 -18.59 -32.81 -0.73
N GLU A 17 -17.51 -33.57 -0.72
CA GLU A 17 -17.12 -34.40 0.43
C GLU A 17 -16.85 -33.56 1.67
N ILE A 18 -16.15 -32.42 1.55
CA ILE A 18 -15.92 -31.51 2.69
C ILE A 18 -17.24 -30.96 3.24
N LYS A 19 -18.21 -30.61 2.39
CA LYS A 19 -19.54 -30.12 2.83
C LYS A 19 -20.38 -31.21 3.50
N ASN A 20 -20.27 -32.45 3.03
CA ASN A 20 -21.14 -33.56 3.45
C ASN A 20 -20.57 -34.41 4.58
N SER A 21 -19.35 -34.12 5.04
CA SER A 21 -18.64 -34.88 6.07
C SER A 21 -18.28 -34.00 7.27
N ASN A 22 -17.81 -34.64 8.34
CA ASN A 22 -17.29 -33.96 9.53
C ASN A 22 -15.88 -33.37 9.32
N PHE A 23 -15.32 -33.38 8.10
CA PHE A 23 -13.99 -32.85 7.82
C PHE A 23 -13.88 -31.34 8.08
N ILE A 24 -14.98 -30.60 7.99
CA ILE A 24 -15.02 -29.17 8.34
C ILE A 24 -14.66 -28.89 9.81
N ASN A 25 -14.72 -29.90 10.68
CA ASN A 25 -14.32 -29.78 12.08
C ASN A 25 -12.80 -29.86 12.27
N ILE A 26 -12.04 -30.22 11.23
CA ILE A 26 -10.57 -30.24 11.26
C ILE A 26 -10.06 -28.84 10.86
N PRO A 27 -9.38 -28.08 11.74
CA PRO A 27 -9.02 -26.69 11.48
C PRO A 27 -8.22 -26.46 10.19
N ALA A 28 -7.29 -27.37 9.88
CA ALA A 28 -6.52 -27.34 8.62
C ALA A 28 -7.44 -27.40 7.39
N ILE A 29 -8.36 -28.36 7.36
CA ILE A 29 -9.30 -28.51 6.24
C ILE A 29 -10.22 -27.29 6.16
N ALA A 30 -10.75 -26.82 7.31
CA ALA A 30 -11.63 -25.66 7.35
C ALA A 30 -10.95 -24.40 6.80
N ILE A 31 -9.71 -24.12 7.19
CA ILE A 31 -8.96 -22.95 6.73
C ILE A 31 -8.68 -23.04 5.23
N TYR A 32 -8.09 -24.14 4.75
CA TYR A 32 -7.80 -24.29 3.33
C TYR A 32 -9.05 -24.30 2.47
N TYR A 33 -10.16 -24.83 3.00
CA TYR A 33 -11.45 -24.79 2.34
C TYR A 33 -11.97 -23.34 2.20
N GLN A 34 -11.93 -22.52 3.26
CA GLN A 34 -12.34 -21.12 3.16
C GLN A 34 -11.38 -20.32 2.25
N ILE A 35 -10.07 -20.56 2.32
CA ILE A 35 -9.10 -19.96 1.38
C ILE A 35 -9.51 -20.28 -0.07
N PHE A 36 -9.76 -21.56 -0.37
CA PHE A 36 -10.21 -21.97 -1.70
C PHE A 36 -11.50 -21.25 -2.12
N LEU A 37 -12.51 -21.19 -1.25
CA LEU A 37 -13.77 -20.48 -1.53
C LEU A 37 -13.56 -18.98 -1.78
N THR A 38 -12.65 -18.32 -1.06
CA THR A 38 -12.34 -16.90 -1.33
C THR A 38 -11.75 -16.67 -2.72
N TYR A 39 -11.13 -17.68 -3.34
CA TYR A 39 -10.61 -17.60 -4.72
C TYR A 39 -11.68 -17.90 -5.77
N ILE A 40 -12.54 -18.89 -5.54
CA ILE A 40 -13.55 -19.32 -6.53
C ILE A 40 -14.86 -18.54 -6.47
N GLU A 41 -15.24 -18.08 -5.28
CA GLU A 41 -16.47 -17.33 -5.01
C GLU A 41 -16.12 -15.96 -4.35
N PRO A 42 -15.23 -15.13 -4.95
CA PRO A 42 -14.71 -13.93 -4.31
C PRO A 42 -15.77 -12.86 -4.03
N ALA A 43 -16.93 -12.94 -4.68
CA ALA A 43 -18.06 -12.04 -4.44
C ALA A 43 -18.76 -12.32 -3.10
N ASP A 44 -18.78 -13.57 -2.64
CA ASP A 44 -19.34 -13.94 -1.36
C ASP A 44 -18.32 -13.64 -0.24
N GLU A 45 -18.66 -12.66 0.58
CA GLU A 45 -17.78 -12.18 1.65
C GLU A 45 -17.79 -13.10 2.87
N THR A 46 -18.80 -13.98 2.99
CA THR A 46 -18.93 -14.88 4.14
C THR A 46 -17.71 -15.80 4.26
N HIS A 47 -17.12 -16.20 3.14
CA HIS A 47 -15.91 -17.02 3.12
C HIS A 47 -14.72 -16.33 3.77
N PHE A 48 -14.53 -15.04 3.50
CA PHE A 48 -13.47 -14.27 4.12
C PHE A 48 -13.69 -14.09 5.62
N PHE A 49 -14.91 -13.77 6.04
CA PHE A 49 -15.19 -13.61 7.47
C PHE A 49 -15.04 -14.92 8.24
N ASN A 50 -15.46 -16.04 7.65
CA ASN A 50 -15.20 -17.38 8.21
C ASN A 50 -13.69 -17.68 8.28
N LEU A 51 -12.93 -17.39 7.22
CA LEU A 51 -11.47 -17.54 7.21
C LEU A 51 -10.81 -16.71 8.30
N ARG A 52 -11.20 -15.44 8.44
CA ARG A 52 -10.67 -14.52 9.45
C ARG A 52 -10.90 -15.07 10.86
N ASP A 53 -12.10 -15.56 11.14
CA ASP A 53 -12.44 -16.11 12.46
C ASP A 53 -11.68 -17.43 12.73
N LEU A 54 -11.51 -18.28 11.71
CA LEU A 54 -10.67 -19.48 11.80
C LEU A 54 -9.20 -19.15 12.05
N ILE A 55 -8.65 -18.14 11.36
CA ILE A 55 -7.28 -17.65 11.57
C ILE A 55 -7.10 -17.19 13.01
N LYS A 56 -8.02 -16.37 13.52
CA LYS A 56 -8.02 -15.91 14.91
C LYS A 56 -7.94 -17.06 15.91
N ASN A 57 -8.69 -18.13 15.66
CA ASN A 57 -8.84 -19.22 16.63
C ASN A 57 -7.81 -20.36 16.46
N HIS A 58 -7.26 -20.56 15.26
CA HIS A 58 -6.54 -21.80 14.93
C HIS A 58 -5.19 -21.61 14.25
N LEU A 59 -4.77 -20.39 13.87
CA LEU A 59 -3.51 -20.19 13.15
C LEU A 59 -2.28 -20.70 13.92
N HIS A 60 -2.32 -20.65 15.26
CA HIS A 60 -1.24 -21.15 16.13
C HIS A 60 -1.00 -22.67 16.03
N LEU A 61 -1.93 -23.42 15.42
CA LEU A 61 -1.80 -24.86 15.19
C LEU A 61 -0.94 -25.20 13.96
N PHE A 62 -0.61 -24.21 13.14
CA PHE A 62 0.11 -24.40 11.88
C PHE A 62 1.61 -24.13 12.05
N PRO A 63 2.46 -24.81 11.26
CA PRO A 63 3.85 -24.44 11.12
C PRO A 63 3.99 -22.96 10.70
N PRO A 64 5.08 -22.26 11.07
CA PRO A 64 5.24 -20.84 10.76
C PRO A 64 5.14 -20.50 9.27
N GLU A 65 5.61 -21.38 8.38
CA GLU A 65 5.53 -21.19 6.93
C GLU A 65 4.08 -21.29 6.43
N GLU A 66 3.33 -22.30 6.87
CA GLU A 66 1.92 -22.44 6.51
C GLU A 66 1.06 -21.31 7.11
N ALA A 67 1.34 -20.91 8.35
CA ALA A 67 0.66 -19.78 8.99
C ALA A 67 0.88 -18.49 8.19
N ARG A 68 2.08 -18.28 7.64
CA ARG A 68 2.39 -17.15 6.76
C ARG A 68 1.57 -17.21 5.48
N ASP A 69 1.48 -18.36 4.83
CA ASP A 69 0.72 -18.53 3.59
C ASP A 69 -0.77 -18.29 3.80
N ILE A 70 -1.34 -18.81 4.89
CA ILE A 70 -2.73 -18.57 5.29
C ILE A 70 -2.99 -17.07 5.49
N MET A 71 -2.09 -16.38 6.21
CA MET A 71 -2.20 -14.94 6.44
C MET A 71 -2.08 -14.14 5.15
N ASN A 72 -1.15 -14.51 4.27
CA ASN A 72 -1.00 -13.90 2.96
C ASN A 72 -2.27 -14.06 2.11
N SER A 73 -2.92 -15.22 2.14
CA SER A 73 -4.20 -15.43 1.44
C SER A 73 -5.29 -14.47 1.94
N ALA A 74 -5.44 -14.33 3.27
CA ALA A 74 -6.42 -13.41 3.85
C ALA A 74 -6.10 -11.94 3.54
N ILE A 75 -4.84 -11.52 3.69
CA ILE A 75 -4.39 -10.16 3.36
C ILE A 75 -4.63 -9.86 1.87
N ASN A 76 -4.28 -10.78 0.98
CA ASN A 76 -4.47 -10.60 -0.47
C ASN A 76 -5.94 -10.44 -0.84
N TYR A 77 -6.86 -11.17 -0.20
CA TYR A 77 -8.30 -10.99 -0.38
C TYR A 77 -8.72 -9.55 -0.05
N THR A 78 -8.29 -9.04 1.11
CA THR A 78 -8.62 -7.67 1.52
C THR A 78 -8.04 -6.62 0.55
N ILE A 79 -6.81 -6.79 0.08
CA ILE A 79 -6.18 -5.92 -0.93
C ILE A 79 -7.00 -5.91 -2.23
N GLN A 80 -7.45 -7.08 -2.69
CA GLN A 80 -8.27 -7.17 -3.89
C GLN A 80 -9.58 -6.39 -3.74
N LYS A 81 -10.25 -6.50 -2.60
CA LYS A 81 -11.49 -5.75 -2.31
C LYS A 81 -11.25 -4.25 -2.19
N GLN A 82 -10.14 -3.83 -1.58
CA GLN A 82 -9.75 -2.41 -1.53
C GLN A 82 -9.51 -1.84 -2.93
N ASN A 83 -8.85 -2.60 -3.82
CA ASN A 83 -8.64 -2.17 -5.21
C ASN A 83 -9.96 -2.05 -6.00
N GLN A 84 -11.04 -2.69 -5.54
CA GLN A 84 -12.40 -2.51 -6.07
C GLN A 84 -13.15 -1.34 -5.42
N GLY A 85 -12.47 -0.52 -4.61
CA GLY A 85 -13.05 0.64 -3.93
C GLY A 85 -13.77 0.32 -2.61
N GLN A 86 -13.69 -0.93 -2.11
CA GLN A 86 -14.40 -1.32 -0.89
C GLN A 86 -13.59 -0.94 0.36
N LEU A 87 -13.68 0.32 0.78
CA LEU A 87 -12.86 0.90 1.85
C LEU A 87 -12.96 0.17 3.20
N LYS A 88 -14.08 -0.51 3.50
CA LYS A 88 -14.27 -1.29 4.74
C LYS A 88 -13.15 -2.32 4.96
N TYR A 89 -12.62 -2.89 3.88
CA TYR A 89 -11.55 -3.89 3.94
C TYR A 89 -10.19 -3.30 4.33
N SER A 90 -10.04 -1.96 4.35
CA SER A 90 -8.83 -1.34 4.88
C SER A 90 -8.67 -1.62 6.37
N LYS A 91 -9.77 -1.60 7.14
CA LYS A 91 -9.75 -1.95 8.56
C LYS A 91 -9.47 -3.43 8.77
N GLU A 92 -10.15 -4.30 8.02
CA GLU A 92 -9.91 -5.76 8.09
C GLU A 92 -8.46 -6.14 7.74
N ASN A 93 -7.89 -5.53 6.70
CA ASN A 93 -6.48 -5.72 6.32
C ASN A 93 -5.55 -5.29 7.47
N PHE A 94 -5.85 -4.16 8.11
CA PHE A 94 -5.04 -3.64 9.20
C PHE A 94 -5.07 -4.54 10.44
N GLU A 95 -6.24 -5.08 10.80
CA GLU A 95 -6.36 -6.06 11.89
C GLU A 95 -5.59 -7.35 11.59
N LEU A 96 -5.66 -7.86 10.34
CA LEU A 96 -4.87 -9.01 9.92
C LEU A 96 -3.36 -8.74 10.05
N TRP A 97 -2.88 -7.57 9.63
CA TRP A 97 -1.48 -7.21 9.83
C TRP A 97 -1.09 -7.17 11.30
N LYS A 98 -1.89 -6.53 12.16
CA LYS A 98 -1.63 -6.49 13.61
C LYS A 98 -1.53 -7.90 14.20
N GLN A 99 -2.51 -8.76 13.90
CA GLN A 99 -2.50 -10.15 14.33
C GLN A 99 -1.25 -10.91 13.83
N GLY A 100 -0.89 -10.72 12.56
CA GLY A 100 0.28 -11.36 11.95
C GLY A 100 1.62 -10.90 12.51
N LEU A 101 1.69 -9.63 12.94
CA LEU A 101 2.86 -9.09 13.64
C LEU A 101 2.95 -9.65 15.07
N GLU A 102 1.84 -9.72 15.78
CA GLU A 102 1.75 -10.24 17.16
C GLU A 102 2.18 -11.70 17.24
N ASN A 103 1.70 -12.54 16.32
CA ASN A 103 2.03 -13.96 16.29
C ASN A 103 3.25 -14.30 15.42
N GLN A 104 3.91 -13.28 14.85
CA GLN A 104 5.10 -13.40 14.00
C GLN A 104 4.90 -14.16 12.67
N SER A 105 3.66 -14.46 12.27
CA SER A 105 3.36 -15.22 11.05
C SER A 105 3.76 -14.47 9.78
N VAL A 106 3.86 -13.14 9.82
CA VAL A 106 4.27 -12.32 8.66
C VAL A 106 5.78 -12.08 8.58
N LEU A 107 6.55 -12.60 9.54
CA LEU A 107 8.01 -12.52 9.54
C LEU A 107 8.62 -13.72 8.82
N ILE A 108 9.72 -13.50 8.11
CA ILE A 108 10.55 -14.54 7.47
C ILE A 108 11.90 -14.53 8.18
N ASN A 109 12.27 -15.65 8.82
CA ASN A 109 13.50 -15.74 9.63
C ASN A 109 13.62 -14.62 10.69
N GLY A 110 12.49 -14.21 11.26
CA GLY A 110 12.41 -13.11 12.22
C GLY A 110 12.55 -11.71 11.61
N GLU A 111 12.63 -11.60 10.28
CA GLU A 111 12.68 -10.33 9.56
C GLU A 111 11.34 -9.98 8.91
N LEU A 112 11.00 -8.70 8.88
CA LEU A 112 9.88 -8.15 8.13
C LEU A 112 10.40 -7.60 6.81
N SER A 113 9.75 -7.98 5.70
CA SER A 113 10.14 -7.44 4.40
C SER A 113 9.92 -5.92 4.35
N PRO A 114 10.79 -5.15 3.67
CA PRO A 114 10.61 -3.71 3.52
C PRO A 114 9.28 -3.36 2.84
N TRP A 115 8.77 -4.24 1.97
CA TRP A 115 7.48 -4.10 1.31
C TRP A 115 6.31 -4.25 2.28
N ALA A 116 6.31 -5.28 3.13
CA ALA A 116 5.30 -5.45 4.16
C ALA A 116 5.31 -4.26 5.13
N PHE A 117 6.50 -3.85 5.58
CA PHE A 117 6.68 -2.68 6.45
C PHE A 117 6.05 -1.42 5.86
N LYS A 118 6.36 -1.10 4.59
CA LYS A 118 5.77 0.03 3.88
C LYS A 118 4.25 -0.08 3.71
N ASN A 119 3.75 -1.26 3.37
CA ASN A 119 2.32 -1.48 3.13
C ASN A 119 1.50 -1.30 4.42
N ILE A 120 1.99 -1.87 5.54
CA ILE A 120 1.38 -1.73 6.86
C ILE A 120 1.29 -0.24 7.25
N ILE A 121 2.40 0.49 7.08
CA ILE A 121 2.46 1.92 7.41
C ILE A 121 1.53 2.73 6.51
N THR A 122 1.57 2.50 5.20
CA THR A 122 0.68 3.18 4.24
C THR A 122 -0.79 2.97 4.61
N LEU A 123 -1.15 1.76 5.03
CA LEU A 123 -2.50 1.42 5.46
C LEU A 123 -2.89 2.13 6.76
N ALA A 124 -2.01 2.09 7.77
CA ALA A 124 -2.22 2.73 9.06
C ALA A 124 -2.38 4.26 8.91
N LEU A 125 -1.53 4.90 8.09
CA LEU A 125 -1.62 6.33 7.80
C LEU A 125 -2.95 6.72 7.14
N ARG A 126 -3.47 5.90 6.20
CA ARG A 126 -4.79 6.12 5.59
C ARG A 126 -5.95 5.94 6.57
N LEU A 127 -5.75 5.18 7.63
CA LEU A 127 -6.70 5.02 8.73
C LEU A 127 -6.51 6.07 9.85
N ASN A 128 -5.58 7.01 9.67
CA ASN A 128 -5.18 8.03 10.64
C ASN A 128 -4.62 7.45 11.96
N GLU A 129 -4.04 6.26 11.91
CA GLU A 129 -3.45 5.56 13.07
C GLU A 129 -2.00 6.04 13.32
N PHE A 130 -1.81 7.34 13.55
CA PHE A 130 -0.48 7.96 13.58
C PHE A 130 0.39 7.49 14.75
N ASN A 131 -0.18 7.44 15.96
CA ASN A 131 0.56 6.99 17.16
C ASN A 131 1.00 5.54 17.01
N TRP A 132 0.08 4.66 16.58
CA TRP A 132 0.39 3.27 16.30
C TRP A 132 1.49 3.14 15.23
N THR A 133 1.44 3.97 14.19
CA THR A 133 2.45 3.96 13.11
C THR A 133 3.84 4.32 13.65
N GLU A 134 3.93 5.33 14.52
CA GLU A 134 5.20 5.73 15.15
C GLU A 134 5.77 4.61 16.04
N ASP A 135 4.92 3.99 16.86
CA ASP A 135 5.29 2.86 17.72
C ASP A 135 5.74 1.65 16.90
N PHE A 136 5.02 1.35 15.81
CA PHE A 136 5.34 0.26 14.90
C PHE A 136 6.71 0.47 14.23
N ILE A 137 6.96 1.66 13.69
CA ILE A 137 8.26 2.00 13.08
C ILE A 137 9.38 1.78 14.09
N ASN A 138 9.22 2.28 15.32
CA ASN A 138 10.24 2.16 16.36
C ASN A 138 10.48 0.72 16.82
N SER A 139 9.42 -0.09 16.88
CA SER A 139 9.47 -1.48 17.35
C SER A 139 10.02 -2.44 16.30
N PHE A 140 9.73 -2.20 15.00
CA PHE A 140 10.08 -3.11 13.91
C PHE A 140 11.27 -2.67 13.06
N LYS A 141 11.82 -1.45 13.25
CA LYS A 141 12.99 -0.97 12.48
C LYS A 141 14.18 -1.93 12.49
N THR A 142 14.43 -2.64 13.60
CA THR A 142 15.55 -3.60 13.72
C THR A 142 15.24 -4.96 13.07
N LYS A 143 13.97 -5.22 12.78
CA LYS A 143 13.47 -6.44 12.13
C LYS A 143 13.50 -6.35 10.60
N ILE A 144 13.91 -5.22 10.02
CA ILE A 144 14.15 -5.12 8.58
C ILE A 144 15.60 -5.51 8.31
N ASN A 145 15.82 -6.27 7.24
CA ASN A 145 17.15 -6.63 6.76
C ASN A 145 18.05 -5.40 6.67
N LYS A 146 19.29 -5.51 7.14
CA LYS A 146 20.23 -4.38 7.27
C LYS A 146 20.44 -3.63 5.96
N GLU A 147 20.42 -4.34 4.81
CA GLU A 147 20.58 -3.75 3.48
C GLU A 147 19.49 -2.71 3.17
N TYR A 148 18.24 -2.99 3.52
CA TYR A 148 17.08 -2.15 3.17
C TYR A 148 16.61 -1.25 4.32
N ARG A 149 17.12 -1.49 5.53
CA ARG A 149 16.61 -0.92 6.79
C ARG A 149 16.56 0.60 6.78
N GLU A 150 17.68 1.26 6.51
CA GLU A 150 17.79 2.72 6.59
C GLU A 150 16.84 3.39 5.59
N ASN A 151 16.84 2.90 4.34
CA ASN A 151 15.98 3.42 3.28
C ASN A 151 14.49 3.27 3.62
N ALA A 152 14.10 2.09 4.11
CA ALA A 152 12.74 1.80 4.53
C ALA A 152 12.31 2.68 5.72
N ILE A 153 13.16 2.88 6.72
CA ILE A 153 12.85 3.74 7.87
C ILE A 153 12.69 5.19 7.42
N ASN A 154 13.65 5.74 6.67
CA ASN A 154 13.64 7.14 6.27
C ASN A 154 12.40 7.48 5.45
N TYR A 155 12.07 6.66 4.45
CA TYR A 155 10.88 6.87 3.64
C TYR A 155 9.58 6.81 4.45
N ASN A 156 9.44 5.81 5.33
CA ASN A 156 8.19 5.60 6.05
C ASN A 156 8.01 6.59 7.20
N LEU A 157 9.08 7.00 7.87
CA LEU A 157 9.05 8.06 8.87
C LEU A 157 8.73 9.42 8.22
N ALA A 158 9.29 9.70 7.04
CA ALA A 158 8.90 10.88 6.27
C ALA A 158 7.42 10.85 5.87
N SER A 159 6.91 9.67 5.50
CA SER A 159 5.49 9.49 5.18
C SER A 159 4.61 9.78 6.40
N LEU A 160 4.98 9.31 7.60
CA LEU A 160 4.30 9.66 8.84
C LEU A 160 4.29 11.18 9.08
N TYR A 161 5.45 11.85 8.96
CA TYR A 161 5.52 13.30 9.15
C TYR A 161 4.71 14.06 8.11
N PHE A 162 4.70 13.62 6.85
CA PHE A 162 3.85 14.21 5.82
C PHE A 162 2.37 14.14 6.18
N TYR A 163 1.87 12.97 6.62
CA TYR A 163 0.48 12.81 7.05
C TYR A 163 0.12 13.62 8.31
N LYS A 164 1.11 13.98 9.13
CA LYS A 164 0.96 14.87 10.29
C LYS A 164 1.11 16.36 9.91
N ASN A 165 1.28 16.68 8.63
CA ASN A 165 1.60 18.02 8.11
C ASN A 165 2.92 18.60 8.67
N GLU A 166 3.83 17.74 9.11
CA GLU A 166 5.14 18.08 9.67
C GLU A 166 6.22 18.07 8.56
N TYR A 167 5.97 18.79 7.45
CA TYR A 167 6.76 18.70 6.21
C TYR A 167 8.26 18.99 6.39
N ASN A 168 8.60 19.95 7.24
CA ASN A 168 9.99 20.30 7.58
C ASN A 168 10.77 19.12 8.19
N LYS A 169 10.10 18.18 8.86
CA LYS A 169 10.73 16.95 9.38
C LYS A 169 10.81 15.86 8.31
N ALA A 170 9.88 15.84 7.35
CA ALA A 170 9.85 14.87 6.27
C ALA A 170 10.98 15.08 5.24
N ILE A 171 11.22 16.34 4.83
CA ILE A 171 12.21 16.70 3.80
C ILE A 171 13.61 16.11 4.05
N PRO A 172 14.26 16.30 5.22
CA PRO A 172 15.62 15.79 5.44
C PRO A 172 15.69 14.26 5.37
N LEU A 173 14.63 13.55 5.78
CA LEU A 173 14.55 12.09 5.67
C LEU A 173 14.40 11.66 4.21
N LEU A 174 13.59 12.37 3.42
CA LEU A 174 13.38 12.08 1.99
C LEU A 174 14.64 12.30 1.16
N GLN A 175 15.48 13.26 1.54
CA GLN A 175 16.76 13.50 0.89
C GLN A 175 17.79 12.39 1.17
N GLN A 176 17.63 11.64 2.27
CA GLN A 176 18.49 10.50 2.63
C GLN A 176 18.03 9.18 1.99
N VAL A 177 16.84 9.14 1.37
CA VAL A 177 16.37 7.93 0.69
C VAL A 177 17.23 7.66 -0.55
N GLN A 178 17.88 6.50 -0.58
CA GLN A 178 18.62 6.02 -1.72
C GLN A 178 17.66 5.66 -2.85
N PHE A 179 17.91 6.25 -4.03
CA PHE A 179 17.03 6.14 -5.19
C PHE A 179 17.27 4.87 -6.03
N ASP A 180 18.22 4.02 -5.63
CA ASP A 180 18.60 2.79 -6.34
C ASP A 180 17.46 1.76 -6.30
N GLU A 181 16.69 1.73 -5.21
CA GLU A 181 15.41 1.04 -5.18
C GLU A 181 14.33 1.93 -5.79
N VAL A 182 14.04 1.69 -7.07
CA VAL A 182 13.12 2.47 -7.91
C VAL A 182 11.79 2.82 -7.21
N THR A 183 11.25 1.90 -6.42
CA THR A 183 9.99 2.12 -5.70
C THR A 183 10.10 3.19 -4.62
N TYR A 184 11.08 3.08 -3.72
CA TYR A 184 11.30 4.10 -2.70
C TYR A 184 11.74 5.41 -3.32
N GLY A 185 12.60 5.35 -4.32
CA GLY A 185 13.09 6.55 -4.97
C GLY A 185 11.99 7.40 -5.62
N LEU A 186 11.09 6.75 -6.36
CA LEU A 186 9.95 7.45 -6.96
C LEU A 186 8.95 7.95 -5.91
N GLY A 187 8.65 7.14 -4.90
CA GLY A 187 7.77 7.54 -3.80
C GLY A 187 8.33 8.74 -3.04
N ALA A 188 9.63 8.73 -2.72
CA ALA A 188 10.28 9.79 -1.97
C ALA A 188 10.28 11.11 -2.74
N LYS A 189 10.55 11.08 -4.05
CA LYS A 189 10.49 12.28 -4.88
C LYS A 189 9.07 12.83 -5.02
N SER A 190 8.07 11.97 -5.12
CA SER A 190 6.67 12.41 -5.08
C SER A 190 6.30 13.09 -3.76
N LEU A 191 6.73 12.52 -2.63
CA LEU A 191 6.47 13.12 -1.32
C LEU A 191 7.23 14.44 -1.14
N LEU A 192 8.48 14.51 -1.61
CA LEU A 192 9.29 15.72 -1.53
C LEU A 192 8.72 16.86 -2.38
N LEU A 193 8.21 16.55 -3.57
CA LEU A 193 7.46 17.50 -4.40
C LEU A 193 6.24 18.04 -3.66
N ALA A 194 5.48 17.18 -2.98
CA ALA A 194 4.34 17.60 -2.19
C ALA A 194 4.77 18.45 -0.99
N CYS A 195 5.83 18.07 -0.26
CA CYS A 195 6.36 18.88 0.85
C CYS A 195 6.74 20.30 0.42
N TYR A 196 7.46 20.45 -0.70
CA TYR A 196 7.85 21.78 -1.19
C TYR A 196 6.63 22.62 -1.61
N TYR A 197 5.61 21.97 -2.19
CA TYR A 197 4.36 22.65 -2.52
C TYR A 197 3.63 23.12 -1.25
N GLU A 198 3.48 22.25 -0.26
CA GLU A 198 2.77 22.55 0.99
C GLU A 198 3.46 23.61 1.87
N LEU A 199 4.76 23.82 1.68
CA LEU A 199 5.54 24.84 2.37
C LEU A 199 5.67 26.15 1.56
N ASP A 200 5.01 26.26 0.40
CA ASP A 200 5.17 27.38 -0.53
C ASP A 200 6.63 27.64 -0.95
N GLU A 201 7.49 26.62 -0.93
CA GLU A 201 8.90 26.71 -1.34
C GLU A 201 9.03 26.65 -2.87
N TYR A 202 8.39 27.60 -3.56
CA TYR A 202 8.23 27.56 -5.02
C TYR A 202 9.55 27.62 -5.80
N ASP A 203 10.58 28.30 -5.27
CA ASP A 203 11.91 28.33 -5.90
C ASP A 203 12.58 26.94 -5.87
N ALA A 204 12.50 26.26 -4.73
CA ALA A 204 13.01 24.90 -4.57
C ALA A 204 12.20 23.93 -5.43
N LEU A 205 10.88 24.07 -5.43
CA LEU A 205 9.95 23.26 -6.22
C LEU A 205 10.20 23.40 -7.73
N GLN A 206 10.45 24.62 -8.21
CA GLN A 206 10.71 24.87 -9.63
C GLN A 206 11.99 24.16 -10.10
N SER A 207 13.06 24.23 -9.31
CA SER A 207 14.29 23.47 -9.56
C SER A 207 14.06 21.95 -9.43
N PHE A 208 13.20 21.54 -8.49
CA PHE A 208 12.90 20.15 -8.23
C PHE A 208 12.18 19.47 -9.40
N TYR A 209 11.24 20.15 -10.07
CA TYR A 209 10.50 19.61 -11.22
C TYR A 209 11.45 19.07 -12.31
N ASP A 210 12.47 19.83 -12.66
CA ASP A 210 13.42 19.44 -13.71
C ASP A 210 14.30 18.28 -13.26
N SER A 211 14.78 18.30 -12.02
CA SER A 211 15.57 17.21 -11.44
C SER A 211 14.78 15.90 -11.37
N PHE A 212 13.49 15.96 -10.99
CA PHE A 212 12.62 14.80 -10.87
C PHE A 212 12.28 14.26 -12.27
N LYS A 213 11.97 15.13 -13.22
CA LYS A 213 11.76 14.75 -14.63
C LYS A 213 12.98 14.04 -15.21
N LEU A 214 14.19 14.56 -14.97
CA LEU A 214 15.44 13.93 -15.42
C LEU A 214 15.63 12.55 -14.78
N PHE A 215 15.36 12.40 -13.49
CA PHE A 215 15.43 11.12 -12.80
C PHE A 215 14.49 10.08 -13.43
N VAL A 216 13.22 10.43 -13.65
CA VAL A 216 12.22 9.53 -14.25
C VAL A 216 12.63 9.09 -15.66
N ASN A 217 13.12 10.02 -16.48
CA ASN A 217 13.48 9.73 -17.87
C ASN A 217 14.75 8.88 -18.00
N ARG A 218 15.75 9.10 -17.14
CA ARG A 218 17.05 8.39 -17.21
C ARG A 218 16.99 6.98 -16.63
N ASN A 219 16.06 6.72 -15.73
CA ASN A 219 16.00 5.45 -15.01
C ASN A 219 15.31 4.38 -15.88
N LYS A 220 16.14 3.45 -16.41
CA LYS A 220 15.70 2.40 -17.35
C LYS A 220 14.86 1.29 -16.70
N SER A 221 14.91 1.15 -15.38
CA SER A 221 14.13 0.16 -14.63
C SER A 221 12.68 0.58 -14.37
N ILE A 222 12.30 1.82 -14.71
CA ILE A 222 10.91 2.28 -14.62
C ILE A 222 10.16 1.88 -15.89
N THR A 223 9.00 1.24 -15.73
CA THR A 223 8.11 0.93 -16.87
C THR A 223 7.57 2.22 -17.52
N GLU A 224 7.29 2.20 -18.82
CA GLU A 224 6.78 3.38 -19.53
C GLU A 224 5.47 3.92 -18.92
N GLU A 225 4.56 3.03 -18.51
CA GLU A 225 3.33 3.41 -17.81
C GLU A 225 3.62 4.19 -16.51
N ARG A 226 4.58 3.72 -15.70
CA ARG A 226 4.98 4.44 -14.49
C ARG A 226 5.66 5.75 -14.83
N LYS A 227 6.50 5.81 -15.86
CA LYS A 227 7.11 7.09 -16.28
C LYS A 227 6.05 8.12 -16.60
N ILE A 228 5.03 7.73 -17.39
CA ILE A 228 3.91 8.60 -17.73
C ILE A 228 3.21 9.12 -16.47
N SER A 229 2.92 8.25 -15.50
CA SER A 229 2.22 8.65 -14.27
C SER A 229 2.99 9.68 -13.43
N TYR A 230 4.31 9.53 -13.28
CA TYR A 230 5.13 10.50 -12.55
C TYR A 230 5.37 11.80 -13.32
N LEU A 231 5.58 11.73 -14.65
CA LEU A 231 5.70 12.92 -15.49
C LEU A 231 4.42 13.77 -15.48
N GLN A 232 3.25 13.12 -15.44
CA GLN A 232 1.98 13.80 -15.30
C GLN A 232 1.81 14.42 -13.91
N LEU A 233 2.22 13.76 -12.83
CA LEU A 233 2.26 14.38 -11.49
C LEU A 233 3.07 15.69 -11.52
N ILE A 234 4.29 15.65 -12.07
CA ILE A 234 5.16 16.83 -12.19
C ILE A 234 4.45 17.95 -12.97
N LYS A 235 3.91 17.63 -14.15
CA LYS A 235 3.22 18.59 -15.02
C LYS A 235 2.01 19.22 -14.32
N LEU A 236 1.17 18.41 -13.67
CA LEU A 236 -0.07 18.86 -13.03
C LEU A 236 0.23 19.72 -11.79
N THR A 237 1.24 19.36 -11.00
CA THR A 237 1.68 20.16 -9.84
C THR A 237 2.24 21.51 -10.28
N LYS A 238 3.02 21.53 -11.38
CA LYS A 238 3.50 22.77 -11.97
C LYS A 238 2.35 23.69 -12.40
N LYS A 239 1.36 23.14 -13.11
CA LYS A 239 0.13 23.88 -13.47
C LYS A 239 -0.64 24.37 -12.25
N LEU A 240 -0.73 23.56 -11.20
CA LEU A 240 -1.38 23.93 -9.95
C LEU A 240 -0.69 25.14 -9.30
N THR A 241 0.64 25.13 -9.25
CA THR A 241 1.47 26.21 -8.72
C THR A 241 1.30 27.51 -9.52
N GLU A 242 1.35 27.41 -10.86
CA GLU A 242 1.28 28.57 -11.78
C GLU A 242 -0.10 29.22 -11.89
N ASN A 243 -1.17 28.55 -11.44
CA ASN A 243 -2.56 29.00 -11.64
C ASN A 243 -3.35 28.99 -10.33
N ASN A 244 -2.67 29.10 -9.18
CA ASN A 244 -3.27 29.01 -7.85
C ASN A 244 -4.31 30.12 -7.56
N ASP A 245 -4.32 31.20 -8.32
CA ASP A 245 -5.23 32.35 -8.19
C ASP A 245 -6.40 32.33 -9.20
N ASN A 246 -6.40 31.40 -10.17
CA ASN A 246 -7.33 31.42 -11.30
C ASN A 246 -8.36 30.28 -11.23
N LYS A 247 -9.55 30.57 -10.65
CA LYS A 247 -10.64 29.59 -10.46
C LYS A 247 -11.07 28.87 -11.76
N LEU A 248 -11.09 29.57 -12.90
CA LEU A 248 -11.47 28.96 -14.18
C LEU A 248 -10.44 27.90 -14.61
N LYS A 249 -9.15 28.24 -14.52
CA LYS A 249 -8.07 27.30 -14.84
C LYS A 249 -7.98 26.16 -13.83
N LEU A 250 -8.22 26.41 -12.54
CA LEU A 250 -8.31 25.36 -11.51
C LEU A 250 -9.45 24.37 -11.78
N THR A 251 -10.61 24.86 -12.22
CA THR A 251 -11.73 23.98 -12.61
C THR A 251 -11.37 23.10 -13.82
N GLN A 252 -10.65 23.64 -14.80
CA GLN A 252 -10.14 22.86 -15.93
C GLN A 252 -9.07 21.85 -15.49
N LEU A 253 -8.17 22.26 -14.59
CA LEU A 253 -7.14 21.40 -14.02
C LEU A 253 -7.74 20.22 -13.26
N LYS A 254 -8.82 20.43 -12.50
CA LYS A 254 -9.56 19.35 -11.81
C LYS A 254 -9.99 18.25 -12.78
N LYS A 255 -10.53 18.63 -13.95
CA LYS A 255 -10.92 17.68 -15.01
C LYS A 255 -9.70 16.96 -15.59
N GLU A 256 -8.62 17.68 -15.89
CA GLU A 256 -7.37 17.09 -16.37
C GLU A 256 -6.79 16.07 -15.38
N ILE A 257 -6.84 16.34 -14.08
CA ILE A 257 -6.37 15.41 -13.03
C ILE A 257 -7.20 14.13 -13.05
N LEU A 258 -8.53 14.23 -13.10
CA LEU A 258 -9.43 13.08 -13.12
C LEU A 258 -9.15 12.16 -14.32
N GLU A 259 -8.97 12.73 -15.51
CA GLU A 259 -8.73 12.01 -16.77
C GLU A 259 -7.28 11.51 -16.95
N SER A 260 -6.32 12.06 -16.20
CA SER A 260 -4.91 11.71 -16.32
C SER A 260 -4.59 10.28 -15.87
N GLN A 261 -3.35 9.84 -16.05
CA GLN A 261 -2.76 8.66 -15.42
C GLN A 261 -1.82 9.06 -14.26
N ALA A 262 -1.92 10.30 -13.77
CA ALA A 262 -1.00 10.82 -12.76
C ALA A 262 -1.01 9.95 -11.50
N THR A 263 0.15 9.81 -10.87
CA THR A 263 0.21 9.29 -9.51
C THR A 263 -0.23 10.39 -8.52
N SER A 264 -0.56 10.01 -7.28
CA SER A 264 -1.01 10.93 -6.23
C SER A 264 -2.22 11.82 -6.60
N LYS A 265 -3.14 11.33 -7.44
CA LYS A 265 -4.34 12.09 -7.84
C LYS A 265 -5.16 12.62 -6.67
N SER A 266 -5.29 11.83 -5.60
CA SER A 266 -6.08 12.25 -4.43
C SER A 266 -5.54 13.54 -3.82
N TRP A 267 -4.23 13.64 -3.66
CA TRP A 267 -3.57 14.85 -3.16
C TRP A 267 -3.72 16.02 -4.15
N LEU A 268 -3.52 15.80 -5.46
CA LEU A 268 -3.73 16.86 -6.47
C LEU A 268 -5.16 17.41 -6.46
N LEU A 269 -6.16 16.54 -6.30
CA LEU A 269 -7.57 16.94 -6.23
C LEU A 269 -7.87 17.70 -4.94
N GLU A 270 -7.33 17.23 -3.81
CA GLU A 270 -7.44 17.92 -2.52
C GLU A 270 -6.91 19.36 -2.61
N LYS A 271 -5.71 19.57 -3.15
CA LYS A 271 -5.13 20.91 -3.29
C LYS A 271 -5.93 21.81 -4.26
N VAL A 272 -6.44 21.26 -5.36
CA VAL A 272 -7.33 22.03 -6.25
C VAL A 272 -8.61 22.44 -5.53
N ASP A 273 -9.18 21.55 -4.72
CA ASP A 273 -10.42 21.83 -3.98
C ASP A 273 -10.21 22.87 -2.88
N GLU A 274 -9.07 22.84 -2.19
CA GLU A 274 -8.66 23.89 -1.24
C GLU A 274 -8.58 25.27 -1.88
N LEU A 275 -8.03 25.38 -3.10
CA LEU A 275 -7.90 26.65 -3.82
C LEU A 275 -9.20 27.13 -4.48
N LEU A 276 -10.16 26.23 -4.71
CA LEU A 276 -11.47 26.57 -5.30
C LEU A 276 -12.46 27.09 -4.26
N ASN A 277 -12.38 26.58 -3.03
CA ASN A 277 -13.16 27.04 -1.89
C ASN A 277 -12.86 28.51 -1.57
#